data_AF-A0A9D8PUP7-F1
#
_entry.id   AF-A0A9D8PUP7-F1
#
_cell.length_a   1.000
_cell.length_b   1.000
_cell.length_c   1.000
_cell.angle_alpha   90.00
_cell.angle_beta   90.00
_cell.angle_gamma   90.00
#
_symmetry.space_group_name_H-M   'P 1'
#
loop_
_entity.id
_entity.type
_entity.pdbx_description
1 polymer ?
#
loop_
_entity_poly.entity_id
_entity_poly.type
_entity_poly.pdbx_seq_one_letter_code
_entity_poly.pdbx_strand_id
1 'polypeptide(L)'
;MYSKSLKAYLAKVDGKFIITDTIDVYEVNEVGARIFDLCNGKNTVEDIAIVLAKKYGVNEEIVLEDVKNYVSILLNKNFILKN
;
A
#
# COMPACT_ATOMS: atom_id res chain seq x y z
N MET A 1 -11.97 -24.78 -18.83
CA MET A 1 -10.84 -25.15 -17.94
C MET A 1 -10.76 -24.09 -16.86
N TYR A 2 -10.66 -24.47 -15.59
CA TYR A 2 -10.68 -23.51 -14.46
C TYR A 2 -9.46 -23.71 -13.56
N SER A 3 -8.95 -22.60 -13.01
CA SER A 3 -7.82 -22.55 -12.08
C SER A 3 -8.18 -21.73 -10.83
N LYS A 4 -7.52 -22.03 -9.71
CA LYS A 4 -7.68 -21.26 -8.47
C LYS A 4 -6.99 -19.90 -8.61
N SER A 5 -7.51 -18.89 -7.91
CA SER A 5 -6.82 -17.61 -7.75
C SER A 5 -5.59 -17.77 -6.86
N LEU A 6 -4.48 -17.08 -7.18
CA LEU A 6 -3.18 -17.21 -6.49
C LEU A 6 -3.27 -16.94 -4.99
N LYS A 7 -4.16 -16.04 -4.59
CA LYS A 7 -4.36 -15.66 -3.19
C LYS A 7 -5.22 -16.64 -2.40
N ALA A 8 -5.89 -17.61 -3.04
CA ALA A 8 -6.89 -18.45 -2.39
C ALA A 8 -6.34 -19.81 -1.89
N TYR A 9 -6.70 -20.18 -0.67
CA TYR A 9 -6.29 -21.34 0.11
C TYR A 9 -7.49 -22.06 0.69
N LEU A 10 -7.70 -23.34 0.39
CA LEU A 10 -8.74 -24.17 1.02
C LEU A 10 -8.19 -24.80 2.31
N ALA A 11 -8.67 -24.38 3.48
CA ALA A 11 -8.48 -25.00 4.79
C ALA A 11 -9.58 -26.02 5.12
N LYS A 12 -9.35 -26.89 6.11
CA LYS A 12 -10.41 -27.69 6.76
C LYS A 12 -10.31 -27.50 8.27
N VAL A 13 -11.39 -27.03 8.91
CA VAL A 13 -11.44 -26.73 10.35
C VAL A 13 -12.69 -27.37 10.93
N ASP A 14 -12.56 -28.13 12.02
CA ASP A 14 -13.64 -28.87 12.68
C ASP A 14 -14.52 -29.71 11.73
N GLY A 15 -13.88 -30.42 10.81
CA GLY A 15 -14.56 -31.30 9.85
C GLY A 15 -15.15 -30.58 8.63
N LYS A 16 -15.13 -29.25 8.57
CA LYS A 16 -15.68 -28.43 7.49
C LYS A 16 -14.58 -27.88 6.58
N PHE A 17 -14.84 -27.77 5.28
CA PHE A 17 -13.93 -27.14 4.31
C PHE A 17 -14.17 -25.63 4.25
N ILE A 18 -13.11 -24.84 4.18
CA ILE A 18 -13.09 -23.36 4.26
C ILE A 18 -12.12 -22.87 3.19
N ILE A 19 -12.42 -21.83 2.41
CA ILE A 19 -11.39 -21.14 1.59
C ILE A 19 -11.05 -19.82 2.28
N THR A 20 -9.79 -19.63 2.67
CA THR A 20 -9.21 -18.33 3.06
C THR A 20 -8.38 -17.82 1.91
N ASP A 21 -8.24 -16.52 1.76
CA ASP A 21 -7.37 -15.94 0.74
C ASP A 21 -6.26 -15.05 1.32
N THR A 22 -5.93 -15.29 2.60
CA THR A 22 -5.07 -14.49 3.50
C THR A 22 -4.66 -13.14 2.89
N ILE A 23 -5.62 -12.22 2.92
CA ILE A 23 -5.35 -10.79 2.86
C ILE A 23 -4.73 -10.44 4.20
N ASP A 24 -3.42 -10.24 4.24
CA ASP A 24 -2.83 -9.50 5.35
C ASP A 24 -3.42 -8.09 5.31
N VAL A 25 -4.18 -7.72 6.34
CA VAL A 25 -4.79 -6.40 6.47
C VAL A 25 -3.88 -5.55 7.34
N TYR A 26 -3.44 -4.42 6.79
CA TYR A 26 -2.64 -3.44 7.52
C TYR A 26 -3.47 -2.18 7.70
N GLU A 27 -3.61 -1.74 8.94
CA GLU A 27 -4.17 -0.43 9.22
C GLU A 27 -3.19 0.64 8.76
N VAL A 28 -3.70 1.64 8.03
CA VAL A 28 -2.95 2.81 7.60
C VAL A 28 -3.67 4.05 8.07
N ASN A 29 -2.92 5.06 8.51
CA ASN A 29 -3.49 6.36 8.86
C ASN A 29 -3.87 7.15 7.59
N GLU A 30 -4.55 8.28 7.76
CA GLU A 30 -5.03 9.10 6.63
C GLU A 30 -3.89 9.48 5.66
N VAL A 31 -2.73 9.89 6.19
CA VAL A 31 -1.58 10.31 5.37
C VAL A 31 -1.03 9.14 4.57
N GLY A 32 -0.81 7.99 5.21
CA GLY A 32 -0.34 6.77 4.55
C GLY A 32 -1.27 6.29 3.45
N ALA A 33 -2.59 6.37 3.68
CA ALA A 33 -3.58 6.05 2.66
C ALA A 33 -3.46 6.94 1.42
N ARG A 34 -3.18 8.24 1.59
CA ARG A 34 -2.98 9.17 0.46
C ARG A 34 -1.67 8.96 -0.27
N ILE A 35 -0.59 8.65 0.45
CA ILE A 35 0.68 8.29 -0.18
C ILE A 35 0.48 7.06 -1.06
N PHE A 36 -0.17 6.01 -0.53
CA PHE A 36 -0.41 4.77 -1.26
C PHE A 36 -1.27 4.99 -2.52
N ASP A 37 -2.33 5.79 -2.43
CA ASP A 37 -3.20 6.17 -3.57
C ASP A 37 -2.43 6.88 -4.70
N LEU A 38 -1.39 7.65 -4.34
CA LEU A 38 -0.57 8.37 -5.30
C LEU A 38 0.56 7.50 -5.89
N CYS A 39 0.84 6.31 -5.37
CA CYS A 39 1.79 5.33 -5.92
C CYS A 39 1.22 4.57 -7.13
N ASN A 40 0.74 5.31 -8.13
CA ASN A 40 -0.02 4.79 -9.27
C ASN A 40 0.82 4.63 -10.57
N GLY A 41 2.14 4.72 -10.46
CA GLY A 41 3.08 4.64 -11.59
C GLY A 41 3.22 5.92 -12.41
N LYS A 42 2.57 7.02 -12.02
CA LYS A 42 2.66 8.33 -12.70
C LYS A 42 3.37 9.41 -11.89
N ASN A 43 3.39 9.27 -10.57
CA ASN A 43 3.96 10.26 -9.66
C ASN A 43 5.33 9.82 -9.13
N THR A 44 6.28 10.75 -9.08
CA THR A 44 7.53 10.61 -8.32
C THR A 44 7.30 10.85 -6.82
N VAL A 45 8.32 10.57 -6.00
CA VAL A 45 8.25 10.85 -4.55
C VAL A 45 8.09 12.35 -4.30
N GLU A 46 8.76 13.16 -5.11
CA GLU A 46 8.68 14.62 -5.09
C GLU A 46 7.28 15.11 -5.47
N ASP A 47 6.68 14.57 -6.53
CA ASP A 47 5.30 14.90 -6.91
C ASP A 47 4.30 14.60 -5.78
N ILE A 48 4.46 13.46 -5.13
CA ILE A 48 3.62 13.05 -3.99
C ILE A 48 3.76 14.05 -2.84
N ALA A 49 4.98 14.45 -2.52
CA ALA A 49 5.24 15.41 -1.44
C ALA A 49 4.59 16.78 -1.71
N ILE A 50 4.72 17.30 -2.94
CA ILE A 50 4.10 18.57 -3.36
C ILE A 50 2.58 18.52 -3.20
N VAL A 51 1.94 17.42 -3.65
CA VAL A 51 0.48 17.24 -3.56
C VAL A 51 0.02 17.23 -2.11
N LEU A 52 0.73 16.52 -1.22
CA LEU A 52 0.36 16.41 0.18
C LEU A 52 0.63 17.71 0.95
N ALA A 53 1.77 18.37 0.70
CA ALA A 53 2.11 19.66 1.29
C ALA A 53 1.04 20.71 0.99
N LYS A 54 0.62 20.80 -0.27
CA LYS A 54 -0.48 21.69 -0.70
C LYS A 54 -1.81 21.33 -0.05
N LYS A 55 -2.13 20.03 0.08
CA LYS A 55 -3.39 19.57 0.66
C LYS A 55 -3.52 19.90 2.14
N TYR A 56 -2.45 19.76 2.91
CA TYR A 56 -2.48 19.95 4.37
C TYR A 56 -1.92 21.30 4.84
N GLY A 57 -1.41 22.14 3.92
CA GLY A 57 -0.89 23.47 4.25
C GLY A 57 0.40 23.43 5.08
N VAL A 58 1.25 22.43 4.82
CA VAL A 58 2.49 22.17 5.56
C VAL A 58 3.72 22.37 4.66
N ASN A 59 4.91 22.48 5.27
CA ASN A 59 6.16 22.66 4.53
C ASN A 59 6.51 21.38 3.72
N GLU A 60 6.84 21.57 2.44
CA GLU A 60 7.17 20.49 1.51
C GLU A 60 8.39 19.66 1.93
N GLU A 61 9.43 20.27 2.48
CA GLU A 61 10.65 19.56 2.90
C GLU A 61 10.36 18.56 4.02
N ILE A 62 9.46 18.91 4.94
CA ILE A 62 9.01 18.02 6.03
C ILE A 62 8.25 16.84 5.44
N VAL A 63 7.30 17.12 4.53
CA VAL A 63 6.48 16.09 3.90
C VAL A 63 7.32 15.16 3.03
N LEU A 64 8.33 15.68 2.33
CA LEU A 64 9.18 14.90 1.45
C LEU A 64 9.90 13.77 2.22
N GLU A 65 10.42 14.07 3.40
CA GLU A 65 11.07 13.07 4.24
C GLU A 65 10.08 12.00 4.74
N ASP A 66 8.88 12.40 5.16
CA ASP A 66 7.82 11.47 5.58
C ASP A 66 7.39 10.55 4.43
N VAL A 67 7.24 11.10 3.21
CA VAL A 67 6.89 10.33 2.02
C VAL A 67 8.00 9.35 1.66
N LYS A 68 9.26 9.77 1.66
CA LYS A 68 10.42 8.89 1.39
C LYS A 68 10.46 7.70 2.34
N ASN A 69 10.28 7.98 3.63
CA ASN A 69 10.28 6.95 4.67
C ASN A 69 9.13 5.97 4.48
N TYR A 70 7.92 6.46 4.21
CA TYR A 70 6.76 5.60 4.01
C TYR A 70 6.81 4.79 2.71
N VAL A 71 7.22 5.39 1.59
CA VAL A 71 7.42 4.68 0.31
C VAL A 71 8.45 3.56 0.46
N SER A 72 9.51 3.80 1.24
CA SER A 72 10.50 2.76 1.56
C SER A 72 9.88 1.58 2.32
N ILE A 73 8.98 1.83 3.28
CA ILE A 73 8.22 0.77 3.98
C ILE A 73 7.34 -0.01 3.00
N LEU A 74 6.61 0.68 2.11
CA LEU A 74 5.73 0.05 1.13
C LEU A 74 6.51 -0.83 0.13
N LEU A 75 7.67 -0.35 -0.35
CA LEU A 75 8.58 -1.13 -1.20
C LEU A 75 9.10 -2.37 -0.47
N ASN A 76 9.55 -2.22 0.78
CA ASN A 76 10.05 -3.33 1.59
C ASN A 76 8.96 -4.40 1.85
N LYS A 77 7.69 -4.00 1.87
CA LYS A 77 6.54 -4.90 2.01
C LYS A 77 6.00 -5.44 0.68
N ASN A 78 6.60 -5.06 -0.45
CA ASN A 78 6.11 -5.37 -1.81
C ASN A 78 4.66 -4.90 -2.05
N PHE A 79 4.20 -3.86 -1.35
CA PHE A 79 2.88 -3.27 -1.61
C PHE A 79 2.88 -2.38 -2.84
N ILE A 80 4.05 -1.86 -3.21
CA ILE A 80 4.30 -1.12 -4.45
C ILE A 80 5.59 -1.65 -5.09
N LEU A 81 5.76 -1.43 -6.39
CA LEU A 81 6.94 -1.85 -7.15
C LEU A 81 7.65 -0.63 -7.73
N LYS A 82 8.99 -0.67 -7.79
CA LYS A 82 9.78 0.35 -8.49
C LYS A 82 9.90 -0.06 -9.95
N ASN A 83 9.29 0.73 -10.83
CA ASN A 83 9.42 0.59 -12.29
C ASN A 83 10.72 1.23 -12.79
#